data_AF-A0A2D5UJ84-F1
#
_entry.id   AF-A0A2D5UJ84-F1
#
_cell.length_a   1.000
_cell.length_b   1.000
_cell.length_c   1.000
_cell.angle_alpha   90.00
_cell.angle_beta   90.00
_cell.angle_gamma   90.00
#
_symmetry.space_group_name_H-M   'P 1'
#
loop_
_entity.id
_entity.type
_entity.pdbx_description
1 polymer ?
#
loop_
_entity_poly.entity_id
_entity_poly.type
_entity_poly.pdbx_seq_one_letter_code
_entity_poly.pdbx_strand_id
1 'polypeptide(L)'
;MNKSNAIFRVSLMNGLITGIIFCLITAFIYLLDINMFSSLVVPIGIWILNLCIVIVAMILSIKKVRETVIDQSLNYGNRFLTGLIVGIIAAWVSGIFSYLLFQIIDPEWMLLQN
;
A
#
# COMPACT_ATOMS: atom_id res chain seq x y z
N MET A 1 1.18 -22.61 -13.66
CA MET A 1 -0.08 -22.15 -13.03
C MET A 1 -0.89 -21.36 -14.06
N ASN A 2 -2.22 -21.42 -14.04
CA ASN A 2 -3.05 -20.61 -14.94
C ASN A 2 -2.77 -19.10 -14.71
N LYS A 3 -2.66 -18.30 -15.78
CA LYS A 3 -2.34 -16.85 -15.74
C LYS A 3 -3.24 -16.10 -14.76
N SER A 4 -4.55 -16.38 -14.75
CA SER A 4 -5.51 -15.71 -13.85
C SER A 4 -5.21 -15.99 -12.37
N ASN A 5 -4.99 -17.25 -12.01
CA ASN A 5 -4.67 -17.65 -10.62
C ASN A 5 -3.34 -17.07 -10.15
N ALA A 6 -2.35 -16.95 -11.04
CA ALA A 6 -1.06 -16.33 -10.73
C ALA A 6 -1.21 -14.83 -10.43
N ILE A 7 -1.96 -14.11 -11.28
CA ILE A 7 -2.25 -12.69 -11.08
C ILE A 7 -2.94 -12.50 -9.73
N PHE A 8 -4.02 -13.22 -9.45
CA PHE A 8 -4.75 -13.06 -8.19
C PHE A 8 -3.90 -13.38 -6.97
N ARG A 9 -3.23 -14.53 -6.93
CA ARG A 9 -2.47 -14.97 -5.75
C ARG A 9 -1.30 -14.05 -5.44
N VAL A 10 -0.53 -13.64 -6.45
CA VAL A 10 0.63 -12.77 -6.26
C VAL A 10 0.19 -11.35 -5.92
N SER A 11 -0.83 -10.82 -6.61
CA SER A 11 -1.33 -9.47 -6.35
C SER A 11 -1.94 -9.36 -4.96
N LEU A 12 -2.68 -10.38 -4.52
CA LEU A 12 -3.28 -10.42 -3.18
C LEU A 12 -2.20 -10.45 -2.09
N MET A 13 -1.23 -11.34 -2.22
CA MET A 13 -0.17 -11.48 -1.22
C MET A 13 0.73 -10.23 -1.15
N ASN A 14 1.13 -9.69 -2.31
CA ASN A 14 1.95 -8.48 -2.34
C ASN A 14 1.14 -7.22 -1.93
N GLY A 15 -0.14 -7.16 -2.25
CA GLY A 15 -1.06 -6.11 -1.79
C GLY A 15 -1.20 -6.11 -0.26
N LEU A 16 -1.37 -7.29 0.35
CA LEU A 16 -1.41 -7.44 1.80
C LEU A 16 -0.09 -6.99 2.45
N ILE A 17 1.05 -7.43 1.92
CA ILE A 17 2.37 -7.03 2.42
C ILE A 17 2.53 -5.50 2.34
N THR A 18 2.14 -4.90 1.22
CA THR A 18 2.23 -3.45 1.01
C THR A 18 1.31 -2.69 1.97
N GLY A 19 0.08 -3.19 2.17
CA GLY A 19 -0.85 -2.64 3.15
C GLY A 19 -0.30 -2.69 4.57
N ILE A 20 0.31 -3.81 4.98
CA ILE A 20 0.95 -3.95 6.30
C ILE A 20 2.11 -2.95 6.46
N ILE A 21 2.92 -2.76 5.42
CA ILE A 21 4.00 -1.76 5.44
C ILE A 21 3.42 -0.36 5.67
N PHE A 22 2.30 -0.02 5.02
CA PHE A 22 1.61 1.24 5.27
C PHE A 22 1.06 1.36 6.69
N CYS A 23 0.48 0.30 7.23
CA CYS A 23 0.07 0.29 8.63
C CYS A 23 1.24 0.57 9.58
N LEU A 24 2.40 -0.05 9.34
CA LEU A 24 3.61 0.19 10.13
C LEU A 24 4.08 1.63 10.02
N ILE A 25 4.10 2.22 8.82
CA ILE A 25 4.46 3.63 8.62
C ILE A 25 3.51 4.54 9.40
N THR A 26 2.20 4.32 9.30
CA THR A 26 1.19 5.07 10.07
C THR A 26 1.42 4.92 11.58
N ALA A 27 1.70 3.72 12.05
CA ALA A 27 1.97 3.46 13.47
C ALA A 27 3.24 4.15 13.95
N PHE A 28 4.31 4.17 13.15
CA PHE A 28 5.54 4.89 13.48
C PHE A 28 5.33 6.39 13.56
N ILE A 29 4.56 6.95 12.62
CA ILE A 29 4.23 8.37 12.63
C ILE A 29 3.44 8.74 13.89
N TYR A 30 2.48 7.90 14.27
CA TYR A 30 1.74 8.04 15.53
C TYR A 30 2.66 7.96 16.76
N LEU A 31 3.52 6.94 16.85
CA LEU A 31 4.43 6.76 17.99
C LEU A 31 5.48 7.87 18.15
N LEU A 32 5.94 8.44 17.04
CA LEU A 32 6.91 9.53 17.03
C LEU A 32 6.25 10.90 17.24
N ASP A 33 4.93 10.94 17.37
CA ASP A 33 4.10 12.14 17.44
C ASP A 33 4.47 13.19 16.38
N ILE A 34 4.75 12.70 15.16
CA ILE A 34 5.10 13.59 14.06
C ILE A 34 3.84 14.36 13.68
N ASN A 35 3.89 15.66 13.92
CA ASN A 35 2.79 16.54 13.66
C ASN A 35 2.59 16.70 12.14
N MET A 36 1.61 15.97 11.59
CA MET A 36 1.38 15.90 10.14
C MET A 36 0.90 17.24 9.54
N PHE A 37 0.47 18.17 10.38
CA PHE A 37 -0.13 19.45 10.00
C PHE A 37 0.75 20.67 10.30
N SER A 38 1.90 20.49 10.97
CA SER A 38 2.76 21.60 11.41
C SER A 38 3.40 22.39 10.24
N SER A 39 3.77 21.72 9.15
CA SER A 39 4.36 22.37 7.96
C SER A 39 4.06 21.55 6.71
N LEU A 40 3.72 22.20 5.60
CA LEU A 40 3.42 21.61 4.29
C LEU A 40 4.47 20.59 3.79
N VAL A 41 5.73 20.72 4.24
CA VAL A 41 6.84 19.84 3.86
C VAL A 41 6.66 18.40 4.36
N VAL A 42 6.17 18.23 5.59
CA VAL A 42 6.01 16.91 6.24
C VAL A 42 4.94 16.04 5.55
N PRO A 43 3.70 16.51 5.32
CA PRO A 43 2.67 15.71 4.65
C PRO A 43 3.04 15.44 3.18
N ILE A 44 3.67 16.39 2.48
CA ILE A 44 4.16 16.17 1.11
C ILE A 44 5.23 15.08 1.08
N GLY A 45 6.19 15.10 2.02
CA GLY A 45 7.24 14.08 2.13
C GLY A 45 6.67 12.67 2.37
N ILE A 46 5.72 12.55 3.29
CA ILE A 46 5.03 11.28 3.59
C ILE A 46 4.22 10.80 2.38
N TRP A 47 3.57 11.71 1.66
CA TRP A 47 2.80 11.36 0.45
C TRP A 47 3.71 10.83 -0.67
N ILE A 48 4.85 11.50 -0.93
CA ILE A 48 5.84 11.05 -1.90
C ILE A 48 6.41 9.68 -1.52
N LEU A 49 6.73 9.47 -0.24
CA LEU A 49 7.22 8.19 0.26
C LEU A 49 6.21 7.06 -0.02
N ASN A 50 4.94 7.27 0.32
CA ASN A 50 3.87 6.31 0.07
C ASN A 50 3.72 6.00 -1.43
N LEU A 51 3.76 7.01 -2.30
CA LEU A 51 3.75 6.81 -3.75
C LEU A 51 4.92 5.98 -4.25
N CYS A 52 6.14 6.27 -3.79
CA CYS A 52 7.33 5.48 -4.15
C CYS A 52 7.16 4.02 -3.75
N ILE A 53 6.66 3.74 -2.54
CA ILE A 53 6.44 2.37 -2.06
C ILE A 53 5.38 1.65 -2.92
N VAL A 54 4.25 2.30 -3.24
CA VAL A 54 3.23 1.71 -4.11
C VAL A 54 3.81 1.37 -5.49
N ILE A 55 4.59 2.28 -6.09
CA ILE A 55 5.20 2.06 -7.41
C ILE A 55 6.17 0.88 -7.37
N VAL A 56 7.05 0.83 -6.36
CA VAL A 56 7.99 -0.28 -6.18
C VAL A 56 7.23 -1.60 -5.98
N ALA A 57 6.20 -1.61 -5.15
CA ALA A 57 5.36 -2.79 -4.92
C ALA A 57 4.67 -3.27 -6.20
N MET A 58 4.17 -2.36 -7.04
CA MET A 58 3.59 -2.70 -8.34
C MET A 58 4.62 -3.34 -9.27
N ILE A 59 5.82 -2.73 -9.41
CA ILE A 59 6.89 -3.26 -10.27
C ILE A 59 7.31 -4.66 -9.82
N LEU A 60 7.53 -4.85 -8.52
CA LEU A 60 7.87 -6.15 -7.95
C LEU A 60 6.77 -7.19 -8.16
N SER A 61 5.50 -6.78 -8.03
CA SER A 61 4.36 -7.66 -8.27
C SER A 61 4.25 -8.09 -9.71
N ILE A 62 4.40 -7.17 -10.66
CA ILE A 62 4.38 -7.47 -12.09
C ILE A 62 5.54 -8.41 -12.46
N LYS A 63 6.73 -8.16 -11.92
CA LYS A 63 7.91 -9.03 -12.12
C LYS A 63 7.65 -10.44 -11.60
N LYS A 64 7.13 -10.56 -10.37
CA LYS A 64 6.83 -11.84 -9.72
C LYS A 64 5.73 -12.62 -10.43
N VAL A 65 4.67 -11.93 -10.91
CA VAL A 65 3.63 -12.55 -11.75
C VAL A 65 4.24 -13.10 -13.04
N ARG A 66 5.11 -12.33 -13.71
CA ARG A 66 5.78 -12.75 -14.95
C ARG A 66 6.62 -14.01 -14.75
N GLU A 67 7.36 -14.09 -13.65
CA GLU A 67 8.19 -15.26 -13.29
C GLU A 67 7.34 -16.51 -12.96
N THR A 68 6.16 -16.34 -12.37
CA THR A 68 5.26 -17.48 -12.06
C THR A 68 4.46 -18.03 -13.25
N VAL A 69 4.43 -17.32 -14.37
CA VAL A 69 3.69 -17.73 -15.58
C VAL A 69 4.62 -18.47 -16.53
N ILE A 70 4.23 -19.68 -16.95
CA ILE A 70 5.04 -20.59 -17.79
C ILE A 70 5.47 -19.93 -19.11
N ASP A 71 4.57 -19.12 -19.67
CA ASP A 71 4.72 -18.48 -20.98
C ASP A 71 5.51 -17.16 -20.91
N GLN A 72 5.85 -16.70 -19.70
CA GLN A 72 6.57 -15.44 -19.37
C GLN A 72 6.04 -14.15 -20.06
N SER A 73 4.90 -14.25 -20.73
CA SER A 73 4.26 -13.22 -21.54
C SER A 73 3.09 -12.63 -20.75
N LEU A 74 3.22 -11.37 -20.35
CA LEU A 74 2.10 -10.57 -19.85
C LEU A 74 1.72 -9.51 -20.87
N ASN A 75 0.45 -9.54 -21.28
CA ASN A 75 -0.19 -8.43 -21.97
C ASN A 75 -0.28 -7.20 -21.05
N TYR A 76 -0.34 -5.99 -21.63
CA TYR A 76 -0.44 -4.73 -20.90
C TYR A 76 -1.60 -4.73 -19.90
N GLY A 77 -2.78 -5.19 -20.33
CA GLY A 77 -3.96 -5.28 -19.45
C GLY A 77 -3.70 -6.10 -18.18
N ASN A 78 -2.97 -7.21 -18.29
CA ASN A 78 -2.66 -8.06 -17.12
C ASN A 78 -1.66 -7.38 -16.17
N ARG A 79 -0.73 -6.58 -16.69
CA ARG A 79 0.23 -5.83 -15.86
C ARG A 79 -0.47 -4.73 -15.08
N PHE A 80 -1.35 -3.99 -15.76
CA PHE A 80 -2.17 -2.96 -15.15
C PHE A 80 -3.09 -3.56 -14.07
N LEU A 81 -3.77 -4.66 -14.38
CA LEU A 81 -4.69 -5.33 -13.45
C LEU A 81 -3.96 -5.85 -12.20
N THR A 82 -2.74 -6.37 -12.36
CA THR A 82 -1.87 -6.77 -11.24
C THR A 82 -1.58 -5.58 -10.31
N GLY A 83 -1.11 -4.46 -10.87
CA GLY A 83 -0.81 -3.26 -10.08
C GLY A 83 -2.04 -2.65 -9.41
N LEU A 84 -3.17 -2.66 -10.12
CA LEU A 84 -4.45 -2.17 -9.62
C LEU A 84 -4.95 -2.99 -8.43
N ILE A 85 -4.91 -4.33 -8.51
CA ILE A 85 -5.33 -5.21 -7.40
C ILE A 85 -4.42 -5.00 -6.18
N VAL A 86 -3.10 -4.90 -6.38
CA VAL A 86 -2.14 -4.61 -5.31
C VAL A 86 -2.48 -3.29 -4.63
N GLY A 87 -2.72 -2.24 -5.41
CA GLY A 87 -3.07 -0.91 -4.91
C GLY A 87 -4.38 -0.88 -4.13
N ILE A 88 -5.44 -1.52 -4.66
CA ILE A 88 -6.74 -1.59 -3.98
C ILE A 88 -6.62 -2.33 -2.65
N ILE A 89 -5.93 -3.47 -2.62
CA ILE A 89 -5.77 -4.26 -1.38
C ILE A 89 -4.93 -3.49 -0.37
N ALA A 90 -3.81 -2.89 -0.81
CA ALA A 90 -2.98 -2.09 0.07
C ALA A 90 -3.76 -0.92 0.70
N ALA A 91 -4.53 -0.19 -0.12
CA ALA A 91 -5.38 0.92 0.33
C ALA A 91 -6.50 0.47 1.28
N TRP A 92 -7.11 -0.69 1.01
CA TRP A 92 -8.12 -1.28 1.89
C TRP A 92 -7.55 -1.62 3.27
N VAL A 93 -6.43 -2.33 3.29
CA VAL A 93 -5.77 -2.76 4.53
C VAL A 93 -5.30 -1.55 5.34
N SER A 94 -4.63 -0.59 4.68
CA SER A 94 -4.17 0.63 5.34
C SER A 94 -5.33 1.49 5.81
N GLY A 95 -6.42 1.58 5.03
CA GLY A 95 -7.61 2.35 5.36
C GLY A 95 -8.32 1.82 6.60
N ILE A 96 -8.47 0.49 6.71
CA ILE A 96 -9.04 -0.15 7.90
C ILE A 96 -8.17 0.11 9.13
N PHE A 97 -6.85 0.01 9.00
CA PHE A 97 -5.94 0.29 10.11
C PHE A 97 -5.99 1.75 10.55
N SER A 98 -5.94 2.70 9.62
CA SER A 98 -6.06 4.12 9.92
C SER A 98 -7.40 4.46 10.57
N TYR A 99 -8.49 3.84 10.11
CA TYR A 99 -9.81 3.97 10.72
C TYR A 99 -9.82 3.46 12.17
N LEU A 100 -9.28 2.26 12.42
CA LEU A 100 -9.15 1.72 13.77
C LEU A 100 -8.31 2.64 14.67
N LEU A 101 -7.18 3.12 14.17
CA LEU A 101 -6.26 3.96 14.94
C LEU A 101 -6.89 5.30 15.32
N PHE A 102 -7.43 6.03 14.34
CA PHE A 102 -7.91 7.40 14.56
C PHE A 102 -9.37 7.51 14.98
N GLN A 103 -10.13 6.42 15.01
CA GLN A 103 -11.53 6.47 15.46
C GLN A 103 -11.80 5.64 16.71
N ILE A 104 -11.02 4.59 16.96
CA ILE A 104 -11.26 3.68 18.09
C ILE A 104 -10.17 3.78 19.14
N ILE A 105 -8.89 3.84 18.74
CA ILE A 105 -7.77 3.85 19.68
C ILE A 105 -7.54 5.26 20.23
N ASP A 106 -7.34 6.23 19.33
CA ASP A 106 -7.02 7.60 19.71
C ASP A 106 -7.73 8.61 18.79
N PRO A 107 -9.01 8.90 19.07
CA PRO A 107 -9.79 9.84 18.28
C PRO A 107 -9.39 11.30 18.49
N GLU A 108 -8.67 11.61 19.58
CA GLU A 108 -8.26 12.98 19.90
C GLU A 108 -6.96 13.38 19.19
N TRP A 109 -6.14 12.40 18.78
CA TRP A 109 -4.87 12.66 18.08
C TRP A 109 -5.00 13.55 16.84
N MET A 110 -6.05 13.35 16.01
CA MET A 110 -6.28 14.21 14.84
C MET A 110 -6.78 15.62 15.20
N LEU A 111 -7.46 15.79 16.34
CA LEU A 111 -8.00 17.08 16.79
C LEU A 111 -6.91 17.94 17.46
N LEU A 112 -5.91 17.32 18.07
CA LEU A 112 -4.80 18.00 18.78
C LEU A 112 -3.69 18.53 17.85
N GLN A 113 -3.68 18.13 16.58
CA GLN A 113 -2.69 18.59 15.59
C GLN A 113 -3.14 19.80 14.76
N ASN A 114 -4.32 20.36 15.03
CA ASN A 114 -4.89 21.54 14.36
C ASN A 114 -4.73 22.80 15.23
#